data_AF-A0A1Y4CBW3-F1
#
_entry.id   AF-A0A1Y4CBW3-F1
#
_cell.length_a   1.000
_cell.length_b   1.000
_cell.length_c   1.000
_cell.angle_alpha   90.00
_cell.angle_beta   90.00
_cell.angle_gamma   90.00
#
_symmetry.space_group_name_H-M   'P 1'
#
loop_
_entity.id
_entity.type
_entity.pdbx_description
1 polymer ?
#
loop_
_entity_poly.entity_id
_entity_poly.type
_entity_poly.pdbx_seq_one_letter_code
_entity_poly.pdbx_strand_id
1 'polypeptide(L)'
;MEKKKFKVGLIPKLIIAIVLGILFGSFMPEWFNRVIVTCSSIFSTFLSFIIPLMIVAYVTMGIANLRSGAGKLLVITVVLSYFSTLVAGSASYLVSSALFPSFMTEGALDQIAATADVSLEGYFSLSIPPLLDTLSAVTLAFVLGLCLSTMRGKEIGDTLYHGMEDFSAIIDKVLHKVIIPLLPLYICGTFTNMTYSGKTFAILSILWKVFLVVIAMHLIYIVIQFLVAGLVAGKNPVTLIRNQISGYATAIGTQSSAATIPVNLECAKKDGILEEIRNFVVPLCANIHMAGSMITITACATAVCLMYQLPISLGTVVPFIMTLGIAMVASPGAPGGSIMTALPFLYMVFGAEAGDVNGPICAIMVALYITQDSFGTACNVSGDNAIGTIVDTIYRKFIQKNAVTEA
;
A
#
# COMPACT_ATOMS: atom_id res chain seq x y z
N MET A 1 -37.46 12.20 -2.15
CA MET A 1 -36.33 12.30 -1.20
C MET A 1 -35.74 10.92 -0.98
N GLU A 2 -34.73 10.53 -1.78
CA GLU A 2 -33.95 9.34 -1.47
C GLU A 2 -33.20 9.61 -0.16
N LYS A 3 -33.48 8.80 0.88
CA LYS A 3 -32.69 8.80 2.10
C LYS A 3 -31.25 8.46 1.70
N LYS A 4 -30.35 9.46 1.70
CA LYS A 4 -28.90 9.28 1.62
C LYS A 4 -28.52 8.32 2.76
N LYS A 5 -28.46 7.02 2.47
CA LYS A 5 -27.95 6.02 3.41
C LYS A 5 -26.52 6.45 3.72
N PHE A 6 -26.27 6.82 4.96
CA PHE A 6 -24.94 7.16 5.45
C PHE A 6 -24.08 5.90 5.28
N LYS A 7 -23.35 5.81 4.16
CA LYS A 7 -22.47 4.66 3.89
C LYS A 7 -21.23 4.86 4.76
N VAL A 8 -21.17 4.12 5.87
CA VAL A 8 -19.97 4.05 6.71
C VAL A 8 -18.79 3.65 5.83
N GLY A 9 -17.74 4.49 5.81
CA GLY A 9 -16.50 4.23 5.08
C GLY A 9 -15.79 2.96 5.57
N LEU A 10 -14.78 2.52 4.82
CA LEU A 10 -14.05 1.28 5.14
C LEU A 10 -13.33 1.37 6.50
N ILE A 11 -12.61 2.46 6.78
CA ILE A 11 -11.92 2.67 8.08
C ILE A 11 -12.88 2.48 9.27
N PRO A 12 -14.00 3.21 9.38
CA PRO A 12 -14.86 3.03 10.54
C PRO A 12 -15.44 1.61 10.65
N LYS A 13 -15.71 0.92 9.53
CA LYS A 13 -16.10 -0.51 9.57
C LYS A 13 -15.00 -1.40 10.13
N LEU A 14 -13.74 -1.14 9.78
CA LEU A 14 -12.61 -1.92 10.29
C LEU A 14 -12.32 -1.61 11.75
N ILE A 15 -12.42 -0.35 12.19
CA ILE A 15 -12.33 0.00 13.61
C ILE A 15 -13.44 -0.71 14.39
N ILE A 16 -14.68 -0.69 13.88
CA ILE A 16 -15.79 -1.43 14.50
C ILE A 16 -15.48 -2.93 14.54
N ALA A 17 -14.95 -3.51 13.46
CA ALA A 17 -14.57 -4.92 13.42
C ALA A 17 -13.46 -5.28 14.44
N ILE A 18 -12.45 -4.43 14.61
CA ILE A 18 -11.41 -4.58 15.62
C ILE A 18 -12.05 -4.57 17.01
N VAL A 19 -12.86 -3.55 17.33
CA VAL A 19 -13.52 -3.44 18.63
C VAL A 19 -14.43 -4.64 18.89
N LEU A 20 -15.24 -5.04 17.92
CA LEU A 20 -16.10 -6.22 18.02
C LEU A 20 -15.29 -7.50 18.22
N GLY A 21 -14.18 -7.68 17.49
CA GLY A 21 -13.30 -8.84 17.67
C GLY A 21 -12.72 -8.89 19.08
N ILE A 22 -12.29 -7.75 19.63
CA ILE A 22 -11.81 -7.67 21.02
C ILE A 22 -12.92 -8.03 22.00
N LEU A 23 -14.13 -7.50 21.82
CA LEU A 23 -15.27 -7.81 22.69
C LEU A 23 -15.66 -9.28 22.62
N PHE A 24 -15.68 -9.87 21.42
CA PHE A 24 -16.00 -11.28 21.23
C PHE A 24 -14.96 -12.17 21.90
N GLY A 25 -13.68 -11.96 21.60
CA GLY A 25 -12.61 -12.76 22.22
C GLY A 25 -12.54 -12.63 23.74
N SER A 26 -12.96 -11.48 24.30
CA SER A 26 -12.94 -11.24 25.76
C SER A 26 -14.16 -11.80 26.50
N PHE A 27 -15.35 -11.74 25.90
CA PHE A 27 -16.62 -11.96 26.62
C PHE A 27 -17.49 -13.08 26.05
N MET A 28 -17.30 -13.47 24.80
CA MET A 28 -18.14 -14.50 24.17
C MET A 28 -17.58 -15.90 24.41
N PRO A 29 -18.45 -16.93 24.49
CA PRO A 29 -18.03 -18.30 24.72
C PRO A 29 -17.24 -18.86 23.54
N GLU A 30 -16.42 -19.89 23.81
CA GLU A 30 -15.53 -20.52 22.81
C GLU A 30 -16.27 -20.90 21.52
N TRP A 31 -17.44 -21.53 21.62
CA TRP A 31 -18.21 -21.96 20.45
C TRP A 31 -18.53 -20.80 19.51
N PHE A 32 -18.87 -19.63 20.07
CA PHE A 32 -19.18 -18.43 19.29
C PHE A 32 -17.92 -17.90 18.62
N ASN A 33 -16.82 -17.79 19.38
CA ASN A 33 -15.55 -17.32 18.85
C ASN A 33 -15.04 -18.22 17.71
N ARG A 34 -15.19 -19.55 17.84
CA ARG A 34 -14.83 -20.50 16.79
C ARG A 34 -15.64 -20.32 15.51
N VAL A 35 -16.93 -19.98 15.59
CA VAL A 35 -17.74 -19.65 14.40
C VAL A 35 -17.13 -18.45 13.65
N ILE A 36 -16.84 -17.36 14.36
CA ILE A 36 -16.28 -16.15 13.74
C ILE A 36 -14.91 -16.44 13.13
N VAL A 37 -14.05 -17.19 13.84
CA VAL A 37 -12.72 -17.60 13.35
C VAL A 37 -12.83 -18.49 12.11
N THR A 38 -13.78 -19.42 12.05
CA THR A 38 -14.03 -20.24 10.85
C THR A 38 -14.43 -19.40 9.66
N CYS A 39 -15.39 -18.49 9.81
CA CYS A 39 -15.80 -17.60 8.72
C CYS A 39 -14.63 -16.74 8.21
N SER A 40 -13.81 -16.24 9.13
CA SER A 40 -12.60 -15.48 8.82
C SER A 40 -11.58 -16.33 8.04
N SER A 41 -11.32 -17.56 8.48
CA SER A 41 -10.38 -18.48 7.83
C SER A 41 -10.82 -18.82 6.40
N ILE A 42 -12.10 -19.14 6.18
CA ILE A 42 -12.63 -19.43 4.83
C ILE A 42 -12.44 -18.25 3.89
N PHE A 43 -12.81 -17.05 4.34
CA PHE A 43 -12.61 -15.83 3.56
C PHE A 43 -11.13 -15.61 3.23
N SER A 44 -10.25 -15.91 4.19
CA SER A 44 -8.83 -15.76 3.99
C SER A 44 -8.29 -16.70 2.90
N THR A 45 -8.67 -17.97 2.91
CA THR A 45 -8.30 -18.91 1.85
C THR A 45 -8.74 -18.40 0.46
N PHE A 46 -9.94 -17.81 0.36
CA PHE A 46 -10.40 -17.17 -0.87
C PHE A 46 -9.54 -15.95 -1.25
N LEU A 47 -9.15 -15.12 -0.28
CA LEU A 47 -8.26 -13.98 -0.49
C LEU A 47 -6.89 -14.43 -1.03
N SER A 48 -6.31 -15.48 -0.45
CA SER A 48 -5.05 -16.09 -0.91
C SER A 48 -5.12 -16.60 -2.34
N PHE A 49 -6.25 -17.17 -2.75
CA PHE A 49 -6.47 -17.62 -4.13
C PHE A 49 -6.56 -16.46 -5.15
N ILE A 50 -7.24 -15.37 -4.78
CA ILE A 50 -7.47 -14.23 -5.68
C ILE A 50 -6.22 -13.35 -5.82
N ILE A 51 -5.35 -13.29 -4.81
CA ILE A 51 -4.18 -12.42 -4.79
C ILE A 51 -3.25 -12.56 -6.01
N PRO A 52 -2.81 -13.77 -6.41
CA PRO A 52 -1.95 -13.91 -7.60
C PRO A 52 -2.64 -13.44 -8.89
N LEU A 53 -3.96 -13.60 -8.96
CA LEU A 53 -4.76 -13.11 -10.08
C LEU A 53 -4.85 -11.58 -10.09
N MET A 54 -4.95 -10.94 -8.92
CA MET A 54 -4.88 -9.49 -8.79
C MET A 54 -3.54 -8.95 -9.28
N ILE A 55 -2.43 -9.63 -8.94
CA ILE A 55 -1.11 -9.24 -9.43
C ILE A 55 -1.06 -9.30 -10.95
N VAL A 56 -1.46 -10.44 -11.55
CA VAL A 56 -1.46 -10.60 -13.01
C VAL A 56 -2.37 -9.58 -13.68
N ALA A 57 -3.56 -9.34 -13.16
CA ALA A 57 -4.47 -8.34 -13.70
C ALA A 57 -3.89 -6.91 -13.63
N TYR A 58 -3.60 -6.44 -12.42
CA TYR A 58 -3.31 -5.04 -12.19
C TYR A 58 -1.87 -4.67 -12.56
N VAL A 59 -0.87 -5.52 -12.34
CA VAL A 59 0.53 -5.23 -12.71
C VAL A 59 0.70 -5.26 -14.22
N THR A 60 0.12 -6.26 -14.90
CA THR A 60 0.15 -6.28 -16.37
C THR A 60 -0.51 -5.03 -16.95
N MET A 61 -1.73 -4.69 -16.51
CA MET A 61 -2.43 -3.51 -17.04
C MET A 61 -1.76 -2.20 -16.63
N GLY A 62 -1.24 -2.11 -15.41
CA GLY A 62 -0.49 -0.95 -14.93
C GLY A 62 0.72 -0.63 -15.81
N ILE A 63 1.47 -1.66 -16.22
CA ILE A 63 2.63 -1.50 -17.12
C ILE A 63 2.17 -1.31 -18.58
N ALA A 64 1.17 -2.07 -19.05
CA ALA A 64 0.68 -2.00 -20.42
C ALA A 64 0.05 -0.63 -20.77
N ASN A 65 -0.51 0.06 -19.78
CA ASN A 65 -1.10 1.39 -19.92
C ASN A 65 -0.08 2.53 -20.02
N LEU A 66 1.20 2.26 -19.75
CA LEU A 66 2.28 3.22 -19.97
C LEU A 66 2.40 3.45 -21.50
N ARG A 67 1.79 4.54 -21.99
CA ARG A 67 1.75 4.90 -23.43
C ARG A 67 3.14 5.23 -23.98
N SER A 68 3.43 4.73 -25.17
CA SER A 68 4.67 4.91 -25.94
C SER A 68 4.87 6.31 -26.57
N GLY A 69 4.15 7.36 -26.12
CA GLY A 69 4.14 8.70 -26.76
C GLY A 69 4.86 9.83 -26.03
N ALA A 70 5.16 9.70 -24.73
CA ALA A 70 5.85 10.73 -23.92
C ALA A 70 7.28 10.31 -23.52
N GLY A 71 7.90 9.44 -24.32
CA GLY A 71 8.97 8.50 -23.94
C GLY A 71 9.92 8.97 -22.85
N LYS A 72 10.64 10.08 -23.06
CA LYS A 72 11.63 10.58 -22.08
C LYS A 72 10.98 11.03 -20.77
N LEU A 73 9.87 11.78 -20.83
CA LEU A 73 9.20 12.32 -19.64
C LEU A 73 8.57 11.23 -18.79
N LEU A 74 7.95 10.24 -19.44
CA LEU A 74 7.38 9.06 -18.80
C LEU A 74 8.46 8.27 -18.05
N VAL A 75 9.56 7.93 -18.72
CA VAL A 75 10.67 7.18 -18.12
C VAL A 75 11.26 7.93 -16.94
N ILE A 76 11.50 9.24 -17.06
CA ILE A 76 12.00 10.08 -15.97
C ILE A 76 11.04 10.03 -14.78
N THR A 77 9.74 10.18 -15.01
CA THR A 77 8.73 10.19 -13.93
C THR A 77 8.65 8.84 -13.23
N VAL A 78 8.66 7.73 -13.99
CA VAL A 78 8.64 6.37 -13.44
C VAL A 78 9.90 6.08 -12.62
N VAL A 79 11.08 6.41 -13.14
CA VAL A 79 12.35 6.18 -12.44
C VAL A 79 12.43 7.02 -11.16
N LEU A 80 12.06 8.31 -11.22
CA LEU A 80 12.03 9.16 -10.03
C LEU A 80 11.03 8.65 -8.99
N SER A 81 9.83 8.25 -9.41
CA SER A 81 8.80 7.72 -8.52
C SER A 81 9.22 6.41 -7.85
N TYR A 82 9.80 5.49 -8.64
CA TYR A 82 10.29 4.20 -8.13
C TYR A 82 11.47 4.41 -7.17
N PHE A 83 12.46 5.23 -7.53
CA PHE A 83 13.59 5.55 -6.66
C PHE A 83 13.14 6.22 -5.35
N SER A 84 12.25 7.20 -5.43
CA SER A 84 11.62 7.86 -4.27
C SER A 84 10.99 6.83 -3.33
N THR A 85 10.23 5.89 -3.89
CA THR A 85 9.55 4.80 -3.17
C THR A 85 10.55 3.84 -2.50
N LEU A 86 11.66 3.48 -3.16
CA LEU A 86 12.72 2.66 -2.58
C LEU A 86 13.43 3.36 -1.41
N VAL A 87 13.74 4.66 -1.56
CA VAL A 87 14.35 5.48 -0.51
C VAL A 87 13.42 5.57 0.70
N ALA A 88 12.12 5.79 0.47
CA ALA A 88 11.12 5.86 1.53
C ALA A 88 11.05 4.57 2.36
N GLY A 89 10.93 3.42 1.70
CA GLY A 89 10.92 2.11 2.37
C GLY A 89 12.23 1.84 3.12
N SER A 90 13.38 2.09 2.48
CA SER A 90 14.69 1.81 3.07
C SER A 90 14.95 2.69 4.29
N ALA A 91 14.65 4.00 4.20
CA ALA A 91 14.75 4.92 5.32
C ALA A 91 13.80 4.50 6.46
N SER A 92 12.59 4.07 6.13
CA SER A 92 11.64 3.56 7.12
C SER A 92 12.17 2.34 7.86
N TYR A 93 12.80 1.39 7.16
CA TYR A 93 13.44 0.24 7.81
C TYR A 93 14.56 0.68 8.75
N LEU A 94 15.43 1.59 8.32
CA LEU A 94 16.55 2.06 9.16
C LEU A 94 16.05 2.75 10.43
N VAL A 95 15.05 3.63 10.32
CA VAL A 95 14.43 4.28 11.48
C VAL A 95 13.75 3.26 12.38
N SER A 96 12.98 2.34 11.80
CA SER A 96 12.21 1.34 12.56
C SER A 96 13.12 0.37 13.31
N SER A 97 14.13 -0.19 12.64
CA SER A 97 15.09 -1.13 13.23
C SER A 97 15.94 -0.49 14.34
N ALA A 98 16.25 0.81 14.22
CA ALA A 98 16.99 1.52 15.26
C ALA A 98 16.11 1.96 16.44
N LEU A 99 14.88 2.44 16.17
CA LEU A 99 14.05 3.09 17.19
C LEU A 99 13.11 2.11 17.91
N PHE A 100 12.52 1.13 17.22
CA PHE A 100 11.48 0.28 17.82
C PHE A 100 11.96 -0.56 19.00
N PRO A 101 13.18 -1.13 19.01
CA PRO A 101 13.71 -1.84 20.18
C PRO A 101 13.74 -0.99 21.45
N SER A 102 13.82 0.35 21.34
CA SER A 102 13.89 1.24 22.52
C SER A 102 12.58 1.30 23.33
N PHE A 103 11.44 0.91 22.74
CA PHE A 103 10.14 1.02 23.39
C PHE A 103 9.29 -0.26 23.37
N MET A 104 9.78 -1.32 22.72
CA MET A 104 9.24 -2.67 22.78
C MET A 104 9.86 -3.39 23.99
N THR A 105 9.18 -3.33 25.12
CA THR A 105 9.65 -3.91 26.39
C THR A 105 9.63 -5.44 26.35
N GLU A 106 10.66 -6.08 26.92
CA GLU A 106 10.78 -7.55 27.01
C GLU A 106 9.50 -8.21 27.55
N GLY A 107 8.90 -7.68 28.62
CA GLY A 107 7.66 -8.26 29.17
C GLY A 107 6.46 -8.29 28.22
N ALA A 108 6.36 -7.36 27.26
CA ALA A 108 5.30 -7.40 26.24
C ALA A 108 5.60 -8.45 25.16
N LEU A 109 6.87 -8.63 24.82
CA LEU A 109 7.34 -9.66 23.88
C LEU A 109 7.18 -11.07 24.48
N ASP A 110 7.54 -11.24 25.75
CA ASP A 110 7.38 -12.49 26.49
C ASP A 110 5.91 -12.89 26.60
N GLN A 111 5.00 -11.94 26.78
CA GLN A 111 3.56 -12.23 26.80
C GLN A 111 3.03 -12.68 25.43
N ILE A 112 3.54 -12.11 24.34
CA ILE A 112 3.20 -12.53 22.97
C ILE A 112 3.75 -13.94 22.70
N ALA A 113 4.99 -14.22 23.11
CA ALA A 113 5.63 -15.52 22.95
C ALA A 113 4.96 -16.61 23.80
N ALA A 114 4.65 -16.33 25.07
CA ALA A 114 4.02 -17.27 26.00
C ALA A 114 2.60 -17.68 25.58
N THR A 115 1.95 -16.89 24.73
CA THR A 115 0.62 -17.15 24.20
C THR A 115 0.63 -17.64 22.75
N ALA A 116 1.82 -17.87 22.16
CA ALA A 116 1.97 -18.26 20.75
C ALA A 116 1.08 -19.46 20.38
N ASP A 117 1.08 -20.51 21.21
CA ASP A 117 0.32 -21.75 20.99
C ASP A 117 -1.16 -21.66 21.40
N VAL A 118 -1.55 -20.63 22.14
CA VAL A 118 -2.96 -20.40 22.49
C VAL A 118 -3.61 -19.76 21.27
N SER A 119 -4.30 -20.53 20.44
CA SER A 119 -5.12 -20.01 19.36
C SER A 119 -6.38 -20.86 19.18
N LEU A 120 -7.47 -20.22 18.75
CA LEU A 120 -8.69 -20.95 18.42
C LEU A 120 -8.58 -21.54 17.02
N GLU A 121 -8.72 -22.85 16.93
CA GLU A 121 -8.94 -23.50 15.64
C GLU A 121 -10.40 -23.33 15.20
N GLY A 122 -10.60 -23.08 13.91
CA GLY A 122 -11.92 -23.13 13.31
C GLY A 122 -12.58 -24.51 13.47
N TYR A 123 -13.89 -24.59 13.27
CA TYR A 123 -14.61 -25.86 13.22
C TYR A 123 -14.17 -26.75 12.05
N PHE A 124 -13.84 -26.14 10.92
CA PHE A 124 -13.29 -26.82 9.76
C PHE A 124 -12.43 -25.84 8.98
N SER A 125 -11.50 -26.37 8.19
CA SER A 125 -10.68 -25.61 7.26
C SER A 125 -11.05 -25.97 5.83
N LEU A 126 -11.08 -24.95 4.97
CA LEU A 126 -11.18 -25.11 3.53
C LEU A 126 -9.84 -24.69 2.94
N SER A 127 -9.21 -25.57 2.17
CA SER A 127 -7.96 -25.27 1.46
C SER A 127 -8.24 -25.10 -0.03
N ILE A 128 -8.02 -23.89 -0.53
CA ILE A 128 -8.06 -23.54 -1.95
C ILE A 128 -6.63 -23.12 -2.29
N PRO A 129 -5.84 -23.97 -2.97
CA PRO A 129 -4.46 -23.62 -3.30
C PRO A 129 -4.43 -22.44 -4.28
N PRO A 130 -3.48 -21.50 -4.14
CA PRO A 130 -3.33 -20.40 -5.08
C PRO A 130 -2.94 -20.93 -6.47
N LEU A 131 -3.43 -20.25 -7.53
CA LEU A 131 -3.14 -20.63 -8.92
C LEU A 131 -1.67 -20.45 -9.30
N LEU A 132 -1.02 -19.42 -8.74
CA LEU A 132 0.37 -19.08 -8.96
C LEU A 132 0.99 -18.68 -7.63
N ASP A 133 2.27 -18.98 -7.44
CA ASP A 133 3.06 -18.32 -6.42
C ASP A 133 3.15 -16.80 -6.71
N THR A 134 3.18 -15.98 -5.66
CA THR A 134 3.21 -14.53 -5.75
C THR A 134 4.34 -14.00 -6.65
N LEU A 135 5.57 -14.50 -6.48
CA LEU A 135 6.72 -14.01 -7.23
C LEU A 135 6.62 -14.42 -8.71
N SER A 136 6.09 -15.62 -8.95
CA SER A 136 5.77 -16.09 -10.30
C SER A 136 4.71 -15.20 -10.96
N ALA A 137 3.68 -14.80 -10.21
CA ALA A 137 2.65 -13.87 -10.68
C ALA A 137 3.23 -12.50 -11.03
N VAL A 138 4.12 -11.92 -10.21
CA VAL A 138 4.78 -10.64 -10.54
C VAL A 138 5.66 -10.76 -11.77
N THR A 139 6.47 -11.81 -11.83
CA THR A 139 7.39 -12.02 -12.96
C THR A 139 6.61 -12.14 -14.26
N LEU A 140 5.55 -12.96 -14.26
CA LEU A 140 4.65 -13.09 -15.40
C LEU A 140 3.99 -11.76 -15.75
N ALA A 141 3.46 -11.06 -14.75
CA ALA A 141 2.73 -9.81 -14.97
C ALA A 141 3.62 -8.71 -15.54
N PHE A 142 4.88 -8.65 -15.10
CA PHE A 142 5.89 -7.73 -15.59
C PHE A 142 6.26 -8.02 -17.05
N VAL A 143 6.53 -9.28 -17.39
CA VAL A 143 6.83 -9.70 -18.77
C VAL A 143 5.66 -9.37 -19.70
N LEU A 144 4.43 -9.77 -19.32
CA LEU A 144 3.23 -9.48 -20.09
C LEU A 144 3.01 -7.98 -20.25
N GLY A 145 3.11 -7.22 -19.17
CA GLY A 145 2.89 -5.78 -19.18
C GLY A 145 3.89 -5.04 -20.07
N LEU A 146 5.17 -5.40 -19.99
CA LEU A 146 6.24 -4.78 -20.79
C LEU A 146 6.10 -5.12 -22.29
N CYS A 147 5.79 -6.37 -22.62
CA CYS A 147 5.53 -6.80 -23.99
C CYS A 147 4.27 -6.09 -24.55
N LEU A 148 3.18 -6.02 -23.78
CA LEU A 148 1.97 -5.28 -24.19
C LEU A 148 2.23 -3.78 -24.36
N SER A 149 3.08 -3.17 -23.54
CA SER A 149 3.44 -1.75 -23.68
C SER A 149 4.27 -1.48 -24.95
N THR A 150 5.18 -2.39 -25.32
CA THR A 150 6.16 -2.16 -26.40
C THR A 150 5.73 -2.70 -27.76
N MET A 151 5.03 -3.83 -27.80
CA MET A 151 4.66 -4.55 -29.02
C MET A 151 3.26 -4.19 -29.53
N ARG A 152 2.33 -3.75 -28.66
CA ARG A 152 0.95 -3.40 -29.03
C ARG A 152 0.92 -2.25 -30.04
N GLY A 153 0.15 -2.42 -31.12
CA GLY A 153 0.05 -1.46 -32.20
C GLY A 153 1.28 -1.40 -33.11
N LYS A 154 2.24 -2.33 -32.94
CA LYS A 154 3.42 -2.48 -33.79
C LYS A 154 3.55 -3.92 -34.33
N GLU A 155 3.72 -4.87 -33.43
CA GLU A 155 3.96 -6.29 -33.74
C GLU A 155 2.74 -7.16 -33.43
N ILE A 156 1.95 -6.77 -32.44
CA ILE A 156 0.72 -7.46 -32.03
C ILE A 156 -0.47 -6.49 -32.05
N GLY A 157 -1.66 -7.03 -32.31
CA GLY A 157 -2.92 -6.29 -32.21
C GLY A 157 -3.36 -6.05 -30.75
N ASP A 158 -4.54 -5.46 -30.58
CA ASP A 158 -5.06 -5.06 -29.26
C ASP A 158 -5.81 -6.18 -28.52
N THR A 159 -5.99 -7.36 -29.12
CA THR A 159 -6.83 -8.45 -28.58
C THR A 159 -6.41 -8.88 -27.17
N LEU A 160 -5.12 -9.17 -26.95
CA LEU A 160 -4.63 -9.59 -25.62
C LEU A 160 -4.70 -8.45 -24.61
N TYR A 161 -4.48 -7.22 -25.04
CA TYR A 161 -4.64 -6.04 -24.18
C TYR A 161 -6.09 -5.91 -23.70
N HIS A 162 -7.07 -5.99 -24.59
CA HIS A 162 -8.49 -5.92 -24.21
C HIS A 162 -8.93 -7.12 -23.38
N GLY A 163 -8.40 -8.32 -23.65
CA GLY A 163 -8.63 -9.50 -22.79
C GLY A 163 -8.10 -9.29 -21.37
N MET A 164 -6.90 -8.70 -21.22
CA MET A 164 -6.35 -8.35 -19.91
C MET A 164 -7.07 -7.20 -19.24
N GLU A 165 -7.60 -6.24 -20.01
CA GLU A 165 -8.43 -5.13 -19.54
C GLU A 165 -9.75 -5.65 -18.95
N ASP A 166 -10.45 -6.52 -19.67
CA ASP A 166 -11.67 -7.18 -19.19
C ASP A 166 -11.40 -8.07 -17.98
N PHE A 167 -10.29 -8.83 -17.99
CA PHE A 167 -9.86 -9.63 -16.83
C PHE A 167 -9.60 -8.75 -15.61
N SER A 168 -8.90 -7.62 -15.79
CA SER A 168 -8.69 -6.63 -14.74
C SER A 168 -10.00 -6.06 -14.20
N ALA A 169 -10.98 -5.79 -15.08
CA ALA A 169 -12.30 -5.33 -14.66
C ALA A 169 -13.10 -6.41 -13.88
N ILE A 170 -12.94 -7.70 -14.21
CA ILE A 170 -13.52 -8.81 -13.44
C ILE A 170 -12.91 -8.83 -12.04
N ILE A 171 -11.59 -8.76 -11.94
CA ILE A 171 -10.87 -8.76 -10.66
C ILE A 171 -11.23 -7.52 -9.84
N ASP A 172 -11.37 -6.35 -10.47
CA ASP A 172 -11.84 -5.13 -9.82
C ASP A 172 -13.23 -5.28 -9.20
N LYS A 173 -14.15 -5.95 -9.92
CA LYS A 173 -15.47 -6.30 -9.36
C LYS A 173 -15.36 -7.25 -8.17
N VAL A 174 -14.50 -8.26 -8.23
CA VAL A 174 -14.27 -9.18 -7.10
C VAL A 174 -13.73 -8.41 -5.89
N LEU A 175 -12.75 -7.52 -6.09
CA LEU A 175 -12.18 -6.68 -5.05
C LEU A 175 -13.26 -5.82 -4.37
N HIS A 176 -14.03 -5.06 -5.16
CA HIS A 176 -14.98 -4.08 -4.64
C HIS A 176 -16.29 -4.68 -4.13
N LYS A 177 -16.74 -5.81 -4.67
CA LYS A 177 -18.03 -6.44 -4.31
C LYS A 177 -17.90 -7.58 -3.32
N VAL A 178 -16.73 -8.22 -3.23
CA VAL A 178 -16.53 -9.39 -2.37
C VAL A 178 -15.46 -9.11 -1.32
N ILE A 179 -14.22 -8.76 -1.72
CA ILE A 179 -13.10 -8.63 -0.78
C ILE A 179 -13.29 -7.47 0.19
N ILE A 180 -13.47 -6.24 -0.30
CA ILE A 180 -13.60 -5.05 0.56
C ILE A 180 -14.79 -5.18 1.54
N PRO A 181 -15.99 -5.64 1.14
CA PRO A 181 -17.11 -5.83 2.06
C PRO A 181 -16.91 -6.92 3.11
N LEU A 182 -16.15 -7.98 2.80
CA LEU A 182 -15.87 -9.08 3.73
C LEU A 182 -14.62 -8.85 4.59
N LEU A 183 -13.77 -7.88 4.25
CA LEU A 183 -12.58 -7.56 5.02
C LEU A 183 -12.85 -7.23 6.51
N PRO A 184 -13.94 -6.52 6.89
CA PRO A 184 -14.30 -6.35 8.29
C PRO A 184 -14.58 -7.67 9.02
N LEU A 185 -15.16 -8.67 8.36
CA LEU A 185 -15.39 -9.99 8.96
C LEU A 185 -14.05 -10.70 9.24
N TYR A 186 -13.12 -10.62 8.29
CA TYR A 186 -11.76 -11.16 8.46
C TYR A 186 -11.06 -10.54 9.67
N ILE A 187 -11.00 -9.20 9.72
CA ILE A 187 -10.37 -8.49 10.83
C ILE A 187 -11.06 -8.79 12.17
N CYS A 188 -12.38 -8.89 12.19
CA CYS A 188 -13.12 -9.27 13.40
C CYS A 188 -12.72 -10.67 13.89
N GLY A 189 -12.66 -11.67 13.00
CA GLY A 189 -12.26 -13.02 13.38
C GLY A 189 -10.82 -13.13 13.84
N THR A 190 -9.89 -12.41 13.20
CA THR A 190 -8.51 -12.33 13.67
C THR A 190 -8.43 -11.73 15.08
N PHE A 191 -9.07 -10.58 15.31
CA PHE A 191 -9.01 -9.93 16.63
C PHE A 191 -9.76 -10.73 17.70
N THR A 192 -10.78 -11.50 17.31
CA THR A 192 -11.43 -12.48 18.19
C THR A 192 -10.44 -13.56 18.63
N ASN A 193 -9.76 -14.20 17.68
CA ASN A 193 -8.74 -15.21 17.97
C ASN A 193 -7.63 -14.63 18.85
N MET A 194 -7.05 -13.50 18.44
CA MET A 194 -5.93 -12.84 19.13
C MET A 194 -6.28 -12.41 20.56
N THR A 195 -7.52 -11.96 20.78
CA THR A 195 -7.97 -11.55 22.13
C THR A 195 -8.24 -12.74 23.00
N TYR A 196 -8.83 -13.81 22.44
CA TYR A 196 -8.99 -15.09 23.14
C TYR A 196 -7.63 -15.67 23.56
N SER A 197 -6.62 -15.53 22.71
CA SER A 197 -5.23 -15.91 23.00
C SER A 197 -4.55 -15.06 24.09
N GLY A 198 -5.14 -13.94 24.51
CA GLY A 198 -4.52 -13.01 25.48
C GLY A 198 -3.42 -12.09 24.89
N LYS A 199 -3.24 -12.06 23.56
CA LYS A 199 -2.18 -11.29 22.87
C LYS A 199 -2.51 -9.81 22.69
N THR A 200 -3.81 -9.48 22.66
CA THR A 200 -4.32 -8.18 22.19
C THR A 200 -3.75 -6.97 22.93
N PHE A 201 -3.73 -6.99 24.27
CA PHE A 201 -3.29 -5.82 25.03
C PHE A 201 -1.79 -5.54 24.87
N ALA A 202 -0.95 -6.60 24.88
CA ALA A 202 0.48 -6.48 24.65
C ALA A 202 0.77 -5.89 23.26
N ILE A 203 0.13 -6.43 22.22
CA ILE A 203 0.28 -5.94 20.85
C ILE A 203 -0.17 -4.48 20.76
N LEU A 204 -1.40 -4.14 21.17
CA LEU A 204 -1.92 -2.77 21.09
C LEU A 204 -1.03 -1.74 21.81
N SER A 205 -0.41 -2.12 22.94
CA SER A 205 0.51 -1.24 23.68
C SER A 205 1.78 -0.87 22.91
N ILE A 206 2.18 -1.69 21.94
CA ILE A 206 3.30 -1.44 21.03
C ILE A 206 2.82 -0.65 19.81
N LEU A 207 1.66 -1.03 19.24
CA LEU A 207 1.20 -0.50 17.95
C LEU A 207 0.95 1.02 17.95
N TRP A 208 0.43 1.60 19.04
CA TRP A 208 0.18 3.04 19.07
C TRP A 208 1.49 3.86 19.01
N LYS A 209 2.58 3.36 19.61
CA LYS A 209 3.91 4.00 19.51
C LYS A 209 4.44 3.90 18.09
N VAL A 210 4.28 2.73 17.45
CA VAL A 210 4.63 2.52 16.05
C VAL A 210 3.89 3.52 15.15
N PHE A 211 2.60 3.77 15.38
CA PHE A 211 1.83 4.76 14.62
C PHE A 211 2.38 6.18 14.74
N LEU A 212 2.75 6.62 15.94
CA LEU A 212 3.33 7.95 16.12
C LEU A 212 4.63 8.09 15.34
N VAL A 213 5.49 7.07 15.37
CA VAL A 213 6.74 7.08 14.59
C VAL A 213 6.45 7.11 13.09
N VAL A 214 5.51 6.29 12.60
CA VAL A 214 5.15 6.26 11.16
C VAL A 214 4.60 7.60 10.67
N ILE A 215 3.69 8.22 11.42
CA ILE A 215 3.15 9.54 11.08
C ILE A 215 4.29 10.58 11.07
N ALA A 216 5.19 10.54 12.05
CA ALA A 216 6.36 11.43 12.06
C ALA A 216 7.27 11.19 10.83
N MET A 217 7.51 9.92 10.46
CA MET A 217 8.28 9.58 9.26
C MET A 217 7.62 10.12 7.99
N HIS A 218 6.29 10.01 7.85
CA HIS A 218 5.57 10.61 6.71
C HIS A 218 5.80 12.12 6.62
N LEU A 219 5.62 12.84 7.74
CA LEU A 219 5.77 14.29 7.76
C LEU A 219 7.22 14.72 7.45
N ILE A 220 8.20 14.04 8.05
CA ILE A 220 9.63 14.30 7.79
C ILE A 220 9.95 14.03 6.32
N TYR A 221 9.43 12.93 5.77
CA TYR A 221 9.67 12.55 4.39
C TYR A 221 9.07 13.56 3.40
N ILE A 222 7.85 14.06 3.66
CA ILE A 222 7.24 15.15 2.87
C ILE A 222 8.14 16.39 2.89
N VAL A 223 8.66 16.77 4.06
CA VAL A 223 9.57 17.92 4.18
C VAL A 223 10.82 17.70 3.33
N ILE A 224 11.45 16.53 3.42
CA ILE A 224 12.64 16.19 2.63
C ILE A 224 12.34 16.25 1.13
N GLN A 225 11.21 15.68 0.68
CA GLN A 225 10.83 15.68 -0.74
C GLN A 225 10.66 17.11 -1.27
N PHE A 226 9.96 17.98 -0.55
CA PHE A 226 9.79 19.38 -0.97
C PHE A 226 11.06 20.21 -0.85
N LEU A 227 11.95 19.91 0.11
CA LEU A 227 13.29 20.51 0.17
C LEU A 227 14.08 20.18 -1.10
N VAL A 228 14.14 18.90 -1.47
CA VAL A 228 14.83 18.45 -2.70
C VAL A 228 14.19 19.07 -3.94
N ALA A 229 12.85 19.03 -4.05
CA ALA A 229 12.14 19.60 -5.18
C ALA A 229 12.36 21.12 -5.31
N GLY A 230 12.33 21.85 -4.20
CA GLY A 230 12.58 23.29 -4.16
C GLY A 230 14.03 23.63 -4.55
N LEU A 231 15.02 22.86 -4.06
CA LEU A 231 16.42 23.03 -4.45
C LEU A 231 16.64 22.80 -5.96
N VAL A 232 16.05 21.74 -6.52
CA VAL A 232 16.17 21.42 -7.95
C VAL A 232 15.51 22.49 -8.81
N ALA A 233 14.32 22.96 -8.41
CA ALA A 233 13.52 23.93 -9.16
C ALA A 233 13.90 25.39 -8.90
N GLY A 234 14.76 25.67 -7.93
CA GLY A 234 15.04 27.04 -7.47
C GLY A 234 13.81 27.72 -6.82
N LYS A 235 12.91 26.93 -6.23
CA LYS A 235 11.67 27.40 -5.57
C LYS A 235 11.78 27.25 -4.06
N ASN A 236 11.09 28.13 -3.31
CA ASN A 236 11.09 28.06 -1.85
C ASN A 236 10.31 26.81 -1.35
N PRO A 237 10.95 25.85 -0.67
CA PRO A 237 10.29 24.62 -0.19
C PRO A 237 9.10 24.86 0.74
N VAL A 238 9.16 25.91 1.58
CA VAL A 238 8.08 26.27 2.50
C VAL A 238 6.83 26.69 1.75
N THR A 239 7.00 27.36 0.59
CA THR A 239 5.88 27.74 -0.27
C THR A 239 5.24 26.51 -0.92
N LEU A 240 6.06 25.57 -1.41
CA LEU A 240 5.57 24.32 -1.99
C LEU A 240 4.77 23.50 -0.96
N ILE A 241 5.31 23.32 0.26
CA ILE A 241 4.62 22.63 1.35
C ILE A 241 3.30 23.33 1.70
N ARG A 242 3.30 24.67 1.78
CA ARG A 242 2.09 25.45 2.09
C ARG A 242 1.00 25.25 1.04
N ASN A 243 1.37 25.23 -0.24
CA ASN A 243 0.44 24.97 -1.33
C ASN A 243 -0.15 23.56 -1.25
N GLN A 244 0.63 22.59 -0.77
CA GLN A 244 0.23 21.20 -0.66
C GLN A 244 -0.78 20.91 0.48
N ILE A 245 -0.95 21.80 1.46
CA ILE A 245 -1.83 21.58 2.63
C ILE A 245 -3.25 21.16 2.23
N SER A 246 -3.83 21.77 1.18
CA SER A 246 -5.17 21.39 0.71
C SER A 246 -5.23 19.98 0.12
N GLY A 247 -4.19 19.58 -0.61
CA GLY A 247 -4.05 18.21 -1.14
C GLY A 247 -3.89 17.20 -0.01
N TYR A 248 -3.01 17.49 0.95
CA TYR A 248 -2.79 16.67 2.14
C TYR A 248 -4.10 16.48 2.94
N ALA A 249 -4.82 17.55 3.26
CA ALA A 249 -6.07 17.47 4.01
C ALA A 249 -7.16 16.69 3.26
N THR A 250 -7.25 16.86 1.94
CA THR A 250 -8.19 16.10 1.10
C THR A 250 -7.85 14.62 1.09
N ALA A 251 -6.58 14.26 0.98
CA ALA A 251 -6.11 12.88 1.02
C ALA A 251 -6.37 12.22 2.39
N ILE A 252 -6.21 12.96 3.49
CA ILE A 252 -6.58 12.48 4.83
C ILE A 252 -8.08 12.16 4.90
N GLY A 253 -8.93 13.06 4.39
CA GLY A 253 -10.38 12.91 4.47
C GLY A 253 -10.95 11.85 3.53
N THR A 254 -10.37 11.70 2.33
CA THR A 254 -10.85 10.76 1.30
C THR A 254 -10.18 9.40 1.38
N GLN A 255 -8.94 9.33 1.89
CA GLN A 255 -8.10 8.15 1.89
C GLN A 255 -7.97 7.53 0.49
N SER A 256 -7.92 8.38 -0.54
CA SER A 256 -7.79 7.95 -1.92
C SER A 256 -6.94 8.95 -2.71
N SER A 257 -5.82 8.47 -3.27
CA SER A 257 -4.98 9.25 -4.18
C SER A 257 -5.78 9.67 -5.41
N ALA A 258 -6.54 8.74 -5.99
CA ALA A 258 -7.37 8.99 -7.18
C ALA A 258 -8.44 10.06 -6.94
N ALA A 259 -9.15 10.00 -5.80
CA ALA A 259 -10.15 11.01 -5.45
C ALA A 259 -9.53 12.40 -5.19
N THR A 260 -8.24 12.46 -4.87
CA THR A 260 -7.52 13.70 -4.54
C THR A 260 -6.90 14.36 -5.78
N ILE A 261 -6.85 13.69 -6.94
CA ILE A 261 -6.24 14.22 -8.18
C ILE A 261 -6.70 15.66 -8.51
N PRO A 262 -8.01 16.01 -8.50
CA PRO A 262 -8.43 17.37 -8.87
C PRO A 262 -7.86 18.45 -7.95
N VAL A 263 -7.81 18.19 -6.64
CA VAL A 263 -7.21 19.12 -5.67
C VAL A 263 -5.70 19.18 -5.82
N ASN A 264 -5.06 18.03 -6.08
CA ASN A 264 -3.62 17.95 -6.23
C ASN A 264 -3.12 18.67 -7.49
N LEU A 265 -3.90 18.66 -8.57
CA LEU A 265 -3.64 19.46 -9.78
C LEU A 265 -3.67 20.98 -9.50
N GLU A 266 -4.59 21.46 -8.65
CA GLU A 266 -4.62 22.86 -8.24
C GLU A 266 -3.43 23.23 -7.33
N CYS A 267 -2.96 22.31 -6.48
CA CYS A 267 -1.71 22.48 -5.75
C CYS A 267 -0.52 22.62 -6.72
N ALA A 268 -0.39 21.71 -7.68
CA ALA A 268 0.65 21.74 -8.72
C ALA A 268 0.62 23.03 -9.57
N LYS A 269 -0.58 23.55 -9.85
CA LYS A 269 -0.78 24.84 -10.52
C LYS A 269 -0.24 26.00 -9.70
N LYS A 270 -0.50 26.03 -8.39
CA LYS A 270 0.05 27.06 -7.48
C LYS A 270 1.58 26.99 -7.37
N ASP A 271 2.15 25.80 -7.55
CA ASP A 271 3.60 25.61 -7.62
C ASP A 271 4.20 26.05 -8.95
N GLY A 272 3.40 26.46 -9.95
CA GLY A 272 3.86 26.95 -11.24
C GLY A 272 4.32 25.84 -12.20
N ILE A 273 3.85 24.61 -12.00
CA ILE A 273 4.09 23.49 -12.91
C ILE A 273 3.27 23.71 -14.20
N LEU A 274 3.88 23.49 -15.37
CA LEU A 274 3.21 23.57 -16.67
C LEU A 274 1.96 22.69 -16.70
N GLU A 275 0.93 23.16 -17.37
CA GLU A 275 -0.36 22.44 -17.44
C GLU A 275 -0.22 21.04 -18.02
N GLU A 276 0.51 20.89 -19.12
CA GLU A 276 0.79 19.60 -19.76
C GLU A 276 1.56 18.65 -18.83
N ILE A 277 2.47 19.19 -18.00
CA ILE A 277 3.28 18.41 -17.07
C ILE A 277 2.45 17.97 -15.88
N ARG A 278 1.71 18.87 -15.22
CA ARG A 278 0.88 18.47 -14.07
C ARG A 278 -0.25 17.52 -14.46
N ASN A 279 -0.88 17.73 -15.63
CA ASN A 279 -1.97 16.87 -16.11
C ASN A 279 -1.47 15.47 -16.51
N PHE A 280 -0.17 15.31 -16.73
CA PHE A 280 0.47 14.03 -16.96
C PHE A 280 1.03 13.40 -15.68
N VAL A 281 1.87 14.13 -14.94
CA VAL A 281 2.62 13.60 -13.79
C VAL A 281 1.72 13.30 -12.61
N VAL A 282 0.78 14.19 -12.26
CA VAL A 282 -0.05 14.00 -11.05
C VAL A 282 -0.93 12.75 -11.15
N PRO A 283 -1.69 12.51 -12.25
CA PRO A 283 -2.47 11.27 -12.37
C PRO A 283 -1.61 10.00 -12.48
N LEU A 284 -0.42 10.11 -13.09
CA LEU A 284 0.51 8.98 -13.19
C LEU A 284 1.05 8.60 -11.80
N CYS A 285 1.62 9.57 -11.07
CA CYS A 285 2.18 9.37 -9.74
C CYS A 285 1.13 8.93 -8.72
N ALA A 286 -0.12 9.40 -8.83
CA ALA A 286 -1.22 8.94 -7.98
C ALA A 286 -1.45 7.41 -8.00
N ASN A 287 -0.92 6.70 -9.01
CA ASN A 287 -0.92 5.24 -9.10
C ASN A 287 0.45 4.61 -8.83
N ILE A 288 1.55 5.22 -9.28
CA ILE A 288 2.88 4.57 -9.25
C ILE A 288 3.78 5.02 -8.10
N HIS A 289 3.47 6.13 -7.44
CA HIS A 289 4.30 6.72 -6.40
C HIS A 289 3.68 6.50 -5.02
N MET A 290 4.07 5.39 -4.38
CA MET A 290 3.46 4.91 -3.13
C MET A 290 4.40 5.03 -1.92
N ALA A 291 5.15 6.14 -1.83
CA ALA A 291 6.21 6.31 -0.83
C ALA A 291 5.71 6.26 0.63
N GLY A 292 4.59 6.93 0.94
CA GLY A 292 3.93 6.86 2.24
C GLY A 292 3.45 5.46 2.59
N SER A 293 2.89 4.73 1.61
CA SER A 293 2.50 3.33 1.80
C SER A 293 3.72 2.46 2.08
N MET A 294 4.84 2.66 1.38
CA MET A 294 6.08 1.92 1.62
C MET A 294 6.66 2.17 3.00
N ILE A 295 6.62 3.41 3.49
CA ILE A 295 7.02 3.76 4.86
C ILE A 295 6.16 2.95 5.84
N THR A 296 4.84 3.02 5.71
CA THR A 296 3.93 2.32 6.62
C THR A 296 4.13 0.81 6.60
N ILE A 297 4.15 0.20 5.42
CA ILE A 297 4.28 -1.27 5.27
C ILE A 297 5.62 -1.73 5.83
N THR A 298 6.71 -1.06 5.49
CA THR A 298 8.05 -1.46 5.95
C THR A 298 8.20 -1.29 7.45
N ALA A 299 7.71 -0.18 8.01
CA ALA A 299 7.71 0.03 9.46
C ALA A 299 6.87 -1.02 10.18
N CYS A 300 5.63 -1.25 9.74
CA CYS A 300 4.75 -2.24 10.37
C CYS A 300 5.33 -3.65 10.29
N ALA A 301 5.92 -4.02 9.14
CA ALA A 301 6.58 -5.32 8.99
C ALA A 301 7.78 -5.45 9.93
N THR A 302 8.58 -4.39 10.07
CA THR A 302 9.69 -4.36 11.05
C THR A 302 9.18 -4.53 12.47
N ALA A 303 8.12 -3.82 12.85
CA ALA A 303 7.52 -3.97 14.18
C ALA A 303 7.02 -5.40 14.42
N VAL A 304 6.36 -6.00 13.44
CA VAL A 304 5.87 -7.38 13.52
C VAL A 304 7.02 -8.37 13.66
N CYS A 305 8.10 -8.23 12.89
CA CYS A 305 9.27 -9.07 13.04
C CYS A 305 9.86 -8.98 14.46
N LEU A 306 9.95 -7.77 15.02
CA LEU A 306 10.43 -7.60 16.39
C LEU A 306 9.47 -8.21 17.42
N MET A 307 8.16 -8.04 17.25
CA MET A 307 7.14 -8.59 18.16
C MET A 307 7.14 -10.13 18.19
N TYR A 308 7.36 -10.77 17.04
CA TYR A 308 7.34 -12.23 16.88
C TYR A 308 8.74 -12.85 16.82
N GLN A 309 9.80 -12.06 17.12
CA GLN A 309 11.19 -12.48 17.08
C GLN A 309 11.61 -13.12 15.73
N LEU A 310 11.00 -12.67 14.64
CA LEU A 310 11.34 -13.11 13.30
C LEU A 310 12.63 -12.40 12.82
N PRO A 311 13.55 -13.11 12.16
CA PRO A 311 14.77 -12.51 11.65
C PRO A 311 14.44 -11.48 10.57
N ILE A 312 14.87 -10.24 10.78
CA ILE A 312 14.73 -9.16 9.79
C ILE A 312 16.09 -8.50 9.58
N SER A 313 16.45 -8.29 8.31
CA SER A 313 17.72 -7.67 7.93
C SER A 313 17.56 -6.87 6.64
N LEU A 314 18.58 -6.08 6.28
CA LEU A 314 18.61 -5.46 4.96
C LEU A 314 18.55 -6.49 3.82
N GLY A 315 19.09 -7.69 4.04
CA GLY A 315 19.06 -8.77 3.06
C GLY A 315 17.65 -9.31 2.77
N THR A 316 16.72 -9.21 3.72
CA THR A 316 15.31 -9.60 3.52
C THR A 316 14.45 -8.40 3.08
N VAL A 317 14.69 -7.23 3.67
CA VAL A 317 13.84 -6.05 3.48
C VAL A 317 14.09 -5.35 2.13
N VAL A 318 15.33 -5.28 1.64
CA VAL A 318 15.61 -4.61 0.36
C VAL A 318 14.94 -5.33 -0.82
N PRO A 319 15.09 -6.66 -1.00
CA PRO A 319 14.38 -7.39 -2.06
C PRO A 319 12.85 -7.26 -1.96
N PHE A 320 12.32 -7.26 -0.74
CA PHE A 320 10.89 -7.01 -0.49
C PHE A 320 10.47 -5.62 -0.98
N ILE A 321 11.19 -4.55 -0.59
CA ILE A 321 10.89 -3.18 -1.01
C ILE A 321 10.98 -3.02 -2.53
N MET A 322 11.97 -3.64 -3.18
CA MET A 322 12.12 -3.59 -4.64
C MET A 322 10.96 -4.27 -5.36
N THR A 323 10.62 -5.50 -4.94
CA THR A 323 9.51 -6.26 -5.51
C THR A 323 8.18 -5.53 -5.30
N LEU A 324 7.97 -5.03 -4.08
CA LEU A 324 6.78 -4.30 -3.72
C LEU A 324 6.67 -2.98 -4.49
N GLY A 325 7.78 -2.26 -4.72
CA GLY A 325 7.77 -1.04 -5.52
C GLY A 325 7.27 -1.26 -6.95
N ILE A 326 7.57 -2.42 -7.55
CA ILE A 326 7.03 -2.82 -8.87
C ILE A 326 5.55 -3.15 -8.74
N ALA A 327 5.17 -3.97 -7.76
CA ALA A 327 3.79 -4.34 -7.52
C ALA A 327 2.89 -3.14 -7.21
N MET A 328 3.42 -2.08 -6.59
CA MET A 328 2.68 -0.88 -6.22
C MET A 328 2.19 -0.05 -7.41
N VAL A 329 2.78 -0.20 -8.59
CA VAL A 329 2.26 0.38 -9.86
C VAL A 329 0.81 -0.04 -10.11
N ALA A 330 0.45 -1.21 -9.59
CA ALA A 330 -0.85 -1.85 -9.71
C ALA A 330 -1.74 -1.63 -8.49
N SER A 331 -1.29 -0.86 -7.50
CA SER A 331 -2.06 -0.60 -6.29
C SER A 331 -3.32 0.19 -6.64
N PRO A 332 -4.52 -0.28 -6.26
CA PRO A 332 -5.72 0.52 -6.38
C PRO A 332 -5.56 1.81 -5.56
N GLY A 333 -5.80 2.98 -6.17
CA GLY A 333 -5.78 4.28 -5.49
C GLY A 333 -6.94 4.50 -4.50
N ALA A 334 -7.47 3.44 -3.89
CA ALA A 334 -8.62 3.39 -3.01
C ALA A 334 -8.23 2.94 -1.59
N PRO A 335 -9.07 3.18 -0.56
CA PRO A 335 -8.80 2.80 0.83
C PRO A 335 -8.33 1.35 0.99
N GLY A 336 -7.15 1.17 1.59
CA GLY A 336 -6.55 -0.15 1.83
C GLY A 336 -5.94 -0.82 0.60
N GLY A 337 -5.93 -0.19 -0.57
CA GLY A 337 -5.39 -0.76 -1.81
C GLY A 337 -3.94 -1.23 -1.67
N SER A 338 -3.06 -0.39 -1.12
CA SER A 338 -1.64 -0.72 -1.02
C SER A 338 -1.34 -1.90 -0.11
N ILE A 339 -2.06 -2.08 1.02
CA ILE A 339 -1.84 -3.27 1.84
C ILE A 339 -2.38 -4.54 1.19
N MET A 340 -3.49 -4.44 0.45
CA MET A 340 -3.99 -5.57 -0.35
C MET A 340 -2.97 -5.97 -1.43
N THR A 341 -2.29 -5.00 -2.03
CA THR A 341 -1.17 -5.24 -2.95
C THR A 341 0.05 -5.81 -2.23
N ALA A 342 0.29 -5.47 -0.97
CA ALA A 342 1.48 -5.92 -0.24
C ALA A 342 1.35 -7.31 0.40
N LEU A 343 0.14 -7.70 0.83
CA LEU A 343 -0.17 -9.01 1.42
C LEU A 343 0.55 -10.19 0.74
N PRO A 344 0.43 -10.38 -0.59
CA PRO A 344 1.13 -11.44 -1.31
C PRO A 344 2.63 -11.56 -1.04
N PHE A 345 3.30 -10.45 -0.72
CA PHE A 345 4.77 -10.36 -0.63
C PHE A 345 5.27 -10.43 0.81
N LEU A 346 4.39 -10.44 1.80
CA LEU A 346 4.78 -10.40 3.21
C LEU A 346 5.60 -11.63 3.62
N TYR A 347 5.43 -12.77 2.94
CA TYR A 347 6.30 -13.95 3.13
C TYR A 347 7.78 -13.70 2.85
N MET A 348 8.13 -12.71 2.02
CA MET A 348 9.54 -12.35 1.76
C MET A 348 10.22 -11.77 3.01
N VAL A 349 9.42 -11.21 3.92
CA VAL A 349 9.91 -10.63 5.19
C VAL A 349 9.69 -11.59 6.35
N PHE A 350 8.52 -12.23 6.42
CA PHE A 350 8.14 -13.08 7.55
C PHE A 350 8.54 -14.55 7.39
N GLY A 351 8.88 -15.00 6.19
CA GLY A 351 9.00 -16.42 5.85
C GLY A 351 7.66 -17.02 5.41
N ALA A 352 7.69 -18.25 4.88
CA ALA A 352 6.51 -18.89 4.27
C ALA A 352 5.38 -19.14 5.27
N GLU A 353 5.70 -19.56 6.50
CA GLU A 353 4.69 -19.86 7.53
C GLU A 353 4.11 -18.59 8.16
N ALA A 354 4.97 -17.72 8.69
CA ALA A 354 4.53 -16.48 9.35
C ALA A 354 4.00 -15.42 8.38
N GLY A 355 4.38 -15.51 7.10
CA GLY A 355 3.88 -14.66 6.03
C GLY A 355 2.69 -15.25 5.27
N ASP A 356 2.07 -16.32 5.77
CA ASP A 356 0.78 -16.76 5.26
C ASP A 356 -0.19 -15.58 5.34
N VAL A 357 -0.80 -15.22 4.20
CA VAL A 357 -1.81 -14.17 4.10
C VAL A 357 -2.98 -14.43 5.05
N ASN A 358 -3.22 -15.70 5.37
CA ASN A 358 -4.25 -16.17 6.29
C ASN A 358 -3.82 -16.23 7.75
N GLY A 359 -2.54 -16.00 8.00
CA GLY A 359 -1.96 -16.01 9.32
C GLY A 359 -2.35 -14.78 10.15
N PRO A 360 -2.30 -14.92 11.48
CA PRO A 360 -2.58 -13.81 12.40
C PRO A 360 -1.64 -12.61 12.18
N ILE A 361 -0.41 -12.87 11.72
CA ILE A 361 0.60 -11.84 11.41
C ILE A 361 0.17 -10.94 10.24
N CYS A 362 -0.25 -11.51 9.12
CA CYS A 362 -0.71 -10.74 7.96
C CYS A 362 -2.00 -9.96 8.27
N ALA A 363 -2.88 -10.49 9.11
CA ALA A 363 -4.06 -9.76 9.56
C ALA A 363 -3.71 -8.56 10.46
N ILE A 364 -2.71 -8.71 11.36
CA ILE A 364 -2.15 -7.58 12.12
C ILE A 364 -1.60 -6.52 11.16
N MET A 365 -0.88 -6.92 10.10
CA MET A 365 -0.40 -6.00 9.07
C MET A 365 -1.53 -5.22 8.39
N VAL A 366 -2.63 -5.89 8.05
CA VAL A 366 -3.82 -5.24 7.47
C VAL A 366 -4.42 -4.23 8.44
N ALA A 367 -4.60 -4.59 9.70
CA ALA A 367 -5.14 -3.69 10.72
C ALA A 367 -4.22 -2.48 10.96
N LEU A 368 -2.91 -2.72 11.07
CA LEU A 368 -1.88 -1.70 11.26
C LEU A 368 -1.80 -0.71 10.12
N TYR A 369 -1.91 -1.20 8.88
CA TYR A 369 -1.84 -0.34 7.72
C TYR A 369 -3.11 0.51 7.60
N ILE A 370 -4.29 -0.12 7.62
CA ILE A 370 -5.53 0.58 7.24
C ILE A 370 -5.91 1.67 8.24
N THR A 371 -5.59 1.48 9.53
CA THR A 371 -5.87 2.47 10.58
C THR A 371 -5.14 3.81 10.39
N GLN A 372 -4.06 3.84 9.61
CA GLN A 372 -3.27 5.04 9.34
C GLN A 372 -3.09 5.32 7.83
N ASP A 373 -3.76 4.56 6.96
CA ASP A 373 -3.62 4.64 5.50
C ASP A 373 -3.93 6.03 4.96
N SER A 374 -4.79 6.80 5.65
CA SER A 374 -5.06 8.20 5.31
C SER A 374 -3.80 9.07 5.34
N PHE A 375 -2.91 8.87 6.32
CA PHE A 375 -1.65 9.60 6.45
C PHE A 375 -0.64 9.17 5.38
N GLY A 376 -0.55 7.86 5.13
CA GLY A 376 0.26 7.32 4.04
C GLY A 376 -0.20 7.83 2.67
N THR A 377 -1.51 7.87 2.44
CA THR A 377 -2.12 8.44 1.21
C THR A 377 -1.81 9.92 1.08
N ALA A 378 -1.91 10.69 2.17
CA ALA A 378 -1.56 12.10 2.16
C ALA A 378 -0.07 12.34 1.87
N CYS A 379 0.80 11.46 2.34
CA CYS A 379 2.21 11.45 1.99
C CYS A 379 2.45 11.12 0.50
N ASN A 380 1.76 10.12 -0.06
CA ASN A 380 1.84 9.78 -1.50
C ASN A 380 1.46 11.00 -2.36
N VAL A 381 0.24 11.51 -2.16
CA VAL A 381 -0.31 12.67 -2.89
C VAL A 381 0.59 13.90 -2.79
N SER A 382 1.16 14.15 -1.62
CA SER A 382 2.10 15.27 -1.43
C SER A 382 3.40 15.08 -2.21
N GLY A 383 3.93 13.87 -2.20
CA GLY A 383 5.11 13.52 -2.96
C GLY A 383 4.90 13.60 -4.46
N ASP A 384 3.69 13.39 -4.98
CA ASP A 384 3.39 13.51 -6.41
C ASP A 384 3.68 14.91 -6.95
N ASN A 385 3.37 15.95 -6.17
CA ASN A 385 3.65 17.34 -6.55
C ASN A 385 5.13 17.71 -6.37
N ALA A 386 5.83 17.09 -5.41
CA ALA A 386 7.28 17.22 -5.31
C ALA A 386 7.96 16.60 -6.55
N ILE A 387 7.53 15.41 -6.99
CA ILE A 387 7.99 14.79 -8.24
C ILE A 387 7.61 15.65 -9.45
N GLY A 388 6.38 16.14 -9.52
CA GLY A 388 5.92 17.05 -10.58
C GLY A 388 6.78 18.31 -10.72
N THR A 389 7.21 18.89 -9.60
CA THR A 389 8.11 20.05 -9.59
C THR A 389 9.49 19.74 -10.16
N ILE A 390 10.06 18.57 -9.82
CA ILE A 390 11.35 18.10 -10.35
C ILE A 390 11.23 17.81 -11.85
N VAL A 391 10.17 17.10 -12.24
CA VAL A 391 9.92 16.71 -13.63
C VAL A 391 9.70 17.93 -14.52
N ASP A 392 8.94 18.94 -14.08
CA ASP A 392 8.76 20.23 -14.79
C ASP A 392 10.10 20.93 -15.02
N THR A 393 10.95 20.94 -14.01
CA THR A 393 12.29 21.55 -14.11
C THR A 393 13.16 20.84 -15.13
N ILE A 394 13.17 19.51 -15.13
CA ILE A 394 13.91 18.69 -16.09
C ILE A 394 13.36 18.92 -17.50
N TYR A 395 12.03 18.93 -17.67
CA TYR A 395 11.37 19.16 -18.94
C TYR A 395 11.78 20.51 -19.55
N ARG A 396 11.67 21.59 -18.79
CA ARG A 396 12.04 22.94 -19.25
C ARG A 396 13.52 23.05 -19.62
N LYS A 397 14.41 22.46 -18.83
CA LYS A 397 15.88 22.56 -19.04
C LYS A 397 16.38 21.72 -20.21
N PHE A 398 15.86 20.51 -20.38
CA PHE A 398 16.48 19.50 -21.25
C PHE A 398 15.58 19.00 -22.38
N ILE A 399 14.26 19.16 -22.30
CA ILE A 399 13.34 18.66 -23.32
C ILE A 399 12.84 19.81 -24.17
N GLN A 400 12.22 20.81 -23.55
CA GLN A 400 11.70 21.99 -24.26
C GLN A 400 12.82 22.78 -24.95
N LYS A 401 13.95 22.99 -24.26
CA LYS A 401 15.10 23.71 -24.82
C LYS A 401 15.68 23.03 -26.06
N ASN A 402 15.77 21.69 -26.05
CA ASN A 402 16.34 20.93 -27.16
C ASN A 402 15.41 20.95 -28.39
N ALA A 403 14.09 20.91 -28.19
CA ALA A 403 13.11 21.03 -29.27
C ALA A 403 13.15 22.40 -29.98
N VAL A 404 13.55 23.47 -29.28
CA VAL A 404 13.69 24.81 -29.86
C VAL A 404 15.02 24.99 -30.59
N THR A 405 16.07 24.24 -30.24
CA THR A 405 17.34 24.24 -30.99
C THR A 405 17.37 23.32 -32.20
N GLU A 406 16.45 22.36 -32.29
CA GLU A 406 16.31 21.43 -33.43
C GLU A 406 15.27 21.89 -34.47
N ALA A 407 14.48 22.93 -34.16
CA ALA A 407 13.53 23.60 -35.05
C ALA A 407 14.13 24.90 -35.59
#